data_AF-R7BJ51-F1
#
_entry.id   AF-R7BJ51-F1
#
_cell.length_a   1.000
_cell.length_b   1.000
_cell.length_c   1.000
_cell.angle_alpha   90.00
_cell.angle_beta   90.00
_cell.angle_gamma   90.00
#
_symmetry.space_group_name_H-M   'P 1'
#
loop_
_entity.id
_entity.type
_entity.pdbx_description
1 polymer ?
#
loop_
_entity_poly.entity_id
_entity_poly.type
_entity_poly.pdbx_seq_one_letter_code
_entity_poly.pdbx_strand_id
1 'polypeptide(L)' 'MENKSILIKDTTKEERIALIKQWIPDDDGLNDCDMDLWDIYDDYIKGIREVSEINASLSGTFMTEEDLNRR' A
#
# COMPACT_ATOMS: atom_id res chain seq x y z
N MET A 1 7.38 -6.84 17.12
CA MET A 1 6.77 -5.69 16.41
C MET A 1 5.45 -5.41 17.09
N GLU A 2 5.27 -4.18 17.57
CA GLU A 2 3.96 -3.72 18.05
C GLU A 2 2.98 -3.84 16.87
N ASN A 3 1.90 -4.62 17.02
CA ASN A 3 0.82 -4.68 16.03
C ASN A 3 0.04 -3.37 16.10
N LYS A 4 0.57 -2.30 15.50
CA LYS A 4 -0.18 -1.07 15.31
C LYS A 4 -1.34 -1.35 14.36
N SER A 5 -2.54 -0.92 14.76
CA SER A 5 -3.71 -0.99 13.91
C SER A 5 -3.46 -0.19 12.62
N ILE A 6 -3.83 -0.78 11.50
CA ILE A 6 -3.74 -0.19 10.15
C ILE A 6 -5.13 0.11 9.57
N LEU A 7 -6.18 -0.02 10.39
CA LEU A 7 -7.56 0.20 9.96
C LEU A 7 -7.89 1.69 10.07
N ILE A 8 -8.59 2.22 9.07
CA ILE A 8 -9.01 3.62 9.04
C ILE A 8 -9.84 3.97 10.29
N LYS A 9 -10.70 3.06 10.75
CA LYS A 9 -11.55 3.27 11.92
C LYS A 9 -10.76 3.43 13.23
N ASP A 10 -9.56 2.86 13.30
CA ASP A 10 -8.71 2.79 14.50
C ASP A 10 -7.51 3.74 14.41
N THR A 11 -7.44 4.56 13.35
CA THR A 11 -6.30 5.44 13.07
C THR A 11 -6.74 6.84 12.64
N THR A 12 -5.96 7.84 13.04
CA THR A 12 -6.09 9.22 12.58
C THR A 12 -5.40 9.42 11.23
N LYS A 13 -5.60 10.57 10.59
CA LYS A 13 -4.93 10.89 9.34
C LYS A 13 -3.40 10.96 9.55
N GLU A 14 -2.98 11.54 10.66
CA GLU A 14 -1.58 11.73 11.04
C GLU A 14 -0.89 10.38 11.32
N GLU A 15 -1.58 9.47 12.01
CA GLU A 15 -1.08 8.12 12.25
C GLU A 15 -0.90 7.33 10.96
N ARG A 16 -1.83 7.46 10.01
CA ARG A 16 -1.71 6.82 8.69
C ARG A 16 -0.53 7.35 7.90
N ILE A 17 -0.29 8.66 7.92
CA ILE A 17 0.91 9.27 7.31
C ILE A 17 2.19 8.73 7.96
N ALA A 18 2.21 8.61 9.29
CA ALA A 18 3.37 8.06 10.00
C ALA A 18 3.61 6.58 9.67
N LEU A 19 2.55 5.78 9.52
CA LEU A 19 2.63 4.38 9.07
C LEU A 19 3.22 4.28 7.67
N ILE A 20 2.73 5.07 6.72
CA ILE A 20 3.23 5.08 5.34
C ILE A 20 4.71 5.47 5.30
N LYS A 21 5.13 6.48 6.06
CA LYS A 21 6.54 6.86 6.19
C LYS A 21 7.43 5.76 6.76
N GLN A 22 6.89 4.84 7.56
CA GLN A 22 7.65 3.67 8.03
C GLN A 22 7.78 2.57 6.97
N TRP A 23 6.90 2.57 5.96
CA TRP A 23 6.91 1.59 4.87
C TRP A 23 7.71 2.07 3.66
N ILE A 24 7.76 3.38 3.42
CA ILE A 24 8.60 3.98 2.40
C ILE A 24 10.05 4.01 2.95
N PRO A 25 11.00 3.27 2.36
CA PRO A 25 12.40 3.34 2.78
C PRO A 25 12.97 4.74 2.51
N ASP A 26 13.85 5.22 3.39
CA ASP A 26 14.50 6.55 3.26
C ASP A 26 15.35 6.69 1.97
N ASP A 27 15.70 5.55 1.35
CA ASP A 27 16.42 5.47 0.07
C ASP A 27 15.38 5.20 -1.02
N ASP A 28 14.83 6.27 -1.60
CA ASP A 28 13.89 6.23 -2.72
C ASP A 28 14.59 5.65 -3.97
N GLY A 29 14.78 4.33 -3.99
CA GLY A 29 15.15 3.56 -5.18
C GLY A 29 14.04 3.56 -6.26
N LEU A 30 12.95 4.29 -6.03
CA LEU A 30 11.84 4.54 -6.94
C LEU A 30 12.09 5.69 -7.93
N ASN A 31 13.34 6.18 -8.08
CA ASN A 31 13.69 7.23 -9.03
C ASN A 31 13.28 6.96 -10.51
N ASP A 32 12.93 5.70 -10.86
CA ASP A 32 12.47 5.30 -12.20
C ASP A 32 10.97 4.93 -12.29
N CYS A 33 10.19 5.06 -11.20
CA CYS A 33 8.77 4.78 -11.19
C CYS A 33 7.97 6.10 -11.16
N ASP A 34 7.26 6.41 -12.25
CA ASP A 34 6.37 7.58 -12.41
C ASP A 34 5.17 7.64 -11.41
N MET A 35 5.11 6.76 -10.42
CA MET A 35 4.00 6.62 -9.48
C MET A 35 4.51 6.76 -8.05
N ASP A 36 4.22 7.90 -7.42
CA ASP A 36 4.59 8.15 -6.03
C ASP A 36 3.81 7.21 -5.11
N LEU A 37 4.49 6.55 -4.16
CA LEU A 37 3.83 5.73 -3.13
C LEU A 37 2.80 6.54 -2.33
N TRP A 38 2.96 7.86 -2.28
CA TRP A 38 1.98 8.78 -1.71
C TRP A 38 0.65 8.78 -2.44
N ASP A 39 0.64 8.73 -3.78
CA ASP A 39 -0.58 8.72 -4.58
C ASP A 39 -1.31 7.38 -4.43
N ILE A 40 -0.55 6.29 -4.32
CA ILE A 40 -1.08 4.95 -4.07
C ILE A 40 -1.84 4.88 -2.73
N TYR A 41 -1.28 5.49 -1.68
CA TYR A 41 -1.87 5.49 -0.34
C TYR A 41 -2.75 6.71 -0.02
N ASP A 42 -2.97 7.63 -0.97
CA ASP A 42 -3.77 8.84 -0.77
C ASP A 42 -5.20 8.53 -0.33
N ASP A 43 -5.83 7.52 -0.93
CA ASP A 43 -7.17 7.05 -0.53
C ASP A 43 -7.20 6.52 0.91
N TYR A 44 -6.11 5.89 1.38
CA TYR A 44 -5.98 5.43 2.76
C TYR A 44 -5.79 6.60 3.71
N ILE A 45 -4.97 7.61 3.36
CA ILE A 45 -4.80 8.84 4.13
C ILE A 45 -6.14 9.59 4.25
N LYS A 46 -6.91 9.67 3.15
CA LYS A 46 -8.24 10.30 3.12
C LYS A 46 -9.30 9.51 3.87
N GLY A 47 -9.06 8.23 4.17
CA GLY A 47 -10.03 7.34 4.79
C GLY A 47 -11.14 6.87 3.86
N ILE A 48 -10.85 6.88 2.56
CA ILE A 48 -11.77 6.44 1.51
C ILE A 48 -11.66 4.93 1.31
N ARG A 49 -10.43 4.38 1.39
CA ARG A 49 -10.15 2.96 1.12
C ARG A 49 -9.16 2.37 2.12
N GLU A 50 -9.44 1.17 2.62
CA GLU A 50 -8.55 0.47 3.55
C GLU A 50 -7.24 0.07 2.88
N VAL A 51 -6.14 0.06 3.64
CA VAL A 51 -4.81 -0.33 3.13
C VAL A 51 -4.78 -1.75 2.55
N SER A 52 -5.60 -2.66 3.08
CA SER A 52 -5.73 -4.03 2.56
C SER A 52 -6.30 -4.06 1.15
N GLU A 53 -7.23 -3.16 0.81
CA GLU A 53 -7.81 -3.08 -0.53
C GLU A 53 -6.82 -2.45 -1.52
N ILE A 54 -6.07 -1.44 -1.09
CA ILE A 54 -4.99 -0.82 -1.87
C ILE A 54 -3.91 -1.87 -2.16
N ASN A 55 -3.43 -2.59 -1.14
CA ASN A 55 -2.44 -3.64 -1.29
C ASN A 55 -2.92 -4.78 -2.19
N ALA A 56 -4.20 -5.18 -2.09
CA ALA A 56 -4.78 -6.16 -3.01
C ALA A 56 -4.81 -5.66 -4.46
N SER A 57 -5.02 -4.37 -4.68
CA SER A 57 -5.03 -3.75 -6.02
C SER A 57 -3.62 -3.66 -6.61
N LEU A 58 -2.61 -3.35 -5.79
CA LEU A 58 -1.19 -3.34 -6.19
C LEU A 58 -0.65 -4.75 -6.44
N SER A 59 -1.12 -5.72 -5.67
CA SER A 59 -0.79 -7.14 -5.84
C SER A 59 -1.50 -7.78 -7.04
N GLY A 60 -2.12 -6.98 -7.91
CA GLY A 60 -2.82 -7.41 -9.12
C GLY A 60 -1.97 -8.35 -9.98
N THR A 61 -2.30 -9.64 -9.89
CA THR A 61 -1.79 -10.79 -10.66
C THR A 61 -0.38 -11.30 -10.33
N PHE A 62 -0.24 -12.06 -9.24
CA PHE A 62 0.52 -13.30 -9.36
C PHE A 62 -0.32 -14.24 -10.23
N MET A 63 -0.14 -14.20 -11.56
CA MET A 63 -0.49 -15.37 -12.35
C MET A 63 0.44 -16.48 -11.89
N THR A 64 -0.11 -17.52 -11.28
CA THR A 64 0.67 -18.71 -11.00
C THR A 64 1.06 -19.35 -12.35
N GLU A 65 2.16 -20.11 -12.42
CA GLU A 65 2.49 -20.85 -13.65
C GLU A 65 1.30 -21.74 -14.11
N GLU A 66 0.42 -22.12 -13.18
CA GLU A 66 -0.83 -22.83 -13.44
C GLU A 66 -1.86 -22.00 -14.24
N ASP A 67 -1.93 -20.69 -14.01
CA ASP A 67 -2.80 -19.76 -14.75
C ASP A 67 -2.29 -19.50 -16.18
N LEU A 68 -0.97 -19.55 -16.39
CA LEU A 68 -0.33 -19.39 -17.71
C LEU A 68 -0.35 -20.67 -18.56
N ASN A 69 -0.33 -21.84 -17.93
CA ASN A 69 -0.32 -23.15 -18.60
C ASN A 69 -1.71 -23.67 -19.02
N ARG A 70 -2.79 -22.92 -18.79
CA ARG A 70 -4.11 -23.17 -19.42
C ARG A 70 -4.24 -22.36 -20.71
N ARG A 71 -3.48 -22.71 -21.74
CA ARG A 71 -3.73 -22.31 -23.13
C ARG A 71 -3.67 -23.51 -24.06
#